data_AF-A0A812P2M0-F1
#
_entry.id   AF-A0A812P2M0-F1
#
_cell.length_a   1.000
_cell.length_b   1.000
_cell.length_c   1.000
_cell.angle_alpha   90.00
_cell.angle_beta   90.00
_cell.angle_gamma   90.00
#
_symmetry.space_group_name_H-M   'P 1'
#
loop_
_entity.id
_entity.type
_entity.pdbx_description
1 polymer ?
#
loop_
_entity_poly.entity_id
_entity_poly.type
_entity_poly.pdbx_seq_one_letter_code
_entity_poly.pdbx_strand_id
1 'polypeptide(L)'
;MWAIACSGLFALVVLLVLGPMADPRPEGSCGRLLNQKEAIAVDEELMASPGFSVDQLMELAGITKSTVKERIRGNEITRRMPMRQRGTQPDAPPRQLRIGGSEVGCLGDALWTQLRDLEQIRLRVDYAVRTTRVKAASLLCAGSALGLLGFLIPGGMGLGKAFLADKEVNVRGENFASGHNYYPSTVSEMVRDRESPMGKCFYGFTSAGSFAIWMSWYPWHLQNVYLPAEEDSVWCCSVMTLRTLVPPISMLLVSVITVVPFREADSIEAVSTVIHAMAATLAMGGYCVLEWYTLNVAKNVRMTQRERHLRQLINLLLGFCTFGLVVTGVVAQHPEQFGICCGDLYVVPNVTDIVASYNRGAYQQGTRNEFLVQHHKVGLVDTASGAALAFKLGMFWFEVSAGLLMLASHFIIFLYCPERRLRIRGFEGGYLDGQLSQRSEASSDGEEDFDPDDAEVVSNGSV
;
A
#
# COMPACT_ATOMS: atom_id res chain seq x y z
N MET A 1 10.50 16.52 -29.74
CA MET A 1 9.05 16.44 -29.46
C MET A 1 8.71 15.46 -28.34
N TRP A 2 9.31 14.27 -28.27
CA TRP A 2 8.96 13.26 -27.24
C TRP A 2 9.52 13.52 -25.84
N ALA A 3 10.76 14.02 -25.73
CA ALA A 3 11.29 14.56 -24.46
C ALA A 3 10.41 15.69 -23.91
N ILE A 4 9.87 16.54 -24.81
CA ILE A 4 8.95 17.64 -24.49
C ILE A 4 7.59 17.11 -24.01
N ALA A 5 7.13 15.96 -24.52
CA ALA A 5 5.90 15.32 -24.07
C ALA A 5 6.04 14.74 -22.66
N CYS A 6 7.16 14.04 -22.35
CA CYS A 6 7.41 13.50 -21.01
C CYS A 6 7.74 14.60 -19.98
N SER A 7 8.54 15.61 -20.36
CA SER A 7 8.82 16.76 -19.48
C SER A 7 7.60 17.68 -19.33
N GLY A 8 6.79 17.81 -20.38
CA GLY A 8 5.52 18.54 -20.37
C GLY A 8 4.48 17.85 -19.49
N LEU A 9 4.43 16.52 -19.48
CA LEU A 9 3.55 15.76 -18.57
C LEU A 9 4.06 15.77 -17.13
N PHE A 10 5.38 15.72 -16.89
CA PHE A 10 5.94 15.92 -15.56
C PHE A 10 5.65 17.34 -15.04
N ALA A 11 5.85 18.36 -15.88
CA ALA A 11 5.46 19.74 -15.57
C ALA A 11 3.95 19.85 -15.37
N LEU A 12 3.13 19.14 -16.15
CA LEU A 12 1.68 19.07 -15.97
C LEU A 12 1.34 18.44 -14.61
N VAL A 13 1.91 17.28 -14.25
CA VAL A 13 1.67 16.63 -12.94
C VAL A 13 2.12 17.55 -11.79
N VAL A 14 3.26 18.21 -11.91
CA VAL A 14 3.76 19.18 -10.93
C VAL A 14 2.85 20.42 -10.85
N LEU A 15 2.39 20.97 -11.97
CA LEU A 15 1.49 22.13 -12.04
C LEU A 15 0.06 21.78 -11.60
N LEU A 16 -0.42 20.56 -11.86
CA LEU A 16 -1.70 20.06 -11.41
C LEU A 16 -1.69 19.90 -9.87
N VAL A 17 -0.58 19.40 -9.29
CA VAL A 17 -0.49 19.22 -7.83
C VAL A 17 -0.21 20.52 -7.08
N LEU A 18 0.58 21.45 -7.63
CA LEU A 18 0.96 22.70 -6.95
C LEU A 18 0.06 23.90 -7.29
N GLY A 19 -0.77 23.81 -8.34
CA GLY A 19 -1.56 24.92 -8.88
C GLY A 19 -2.69 25.47 -7.99
N PRO A 20 -3.49 24.66 -7.28
CA PRO A 20 -4.62 25.18 -6.50
C PRO A 20 -4.22 25.38 -5.04
N MET A 21 -3.31 26.33 -4.75
CA MET A 21 -2.96 26.76 -3.38
C MET A 21 -3.56 28.12 -3.00
N ALA A 22 -4.59 28.59 -3.70
CA ALA A 22 -5.29 29.84 -3.38
C ALA A 22 -6.73 29.54 -2.96
N ASP A 23 -7.01 29.69 -1.67
CA ASP A 23 -8.34 29.62 -1.04
C ASP A 23 -8.73 31.04 -0.54
N PRO A 24 -10.03 31.43 -0.46
CA PRO A 24 -10.83 31.07 0.72
C PRO A 24 -12.38 30.89 0.53
N ARG A 25 -12.93 29.90 1.27
CA ARG A 25 -14.22 29.91 2.06
C ARG A 25 -15.59 29.76 1.35
N PRO A 26 -16.75 29.54 2.07
CA PRO A 26 -16.98 29.19 3.50
C PRO A 26 -17.92 27.97 3.76
N GLU A 27 -17.93 27.56 5.03
CA GLU A 27 -18.76 26.53 5.70
C GLU A 27 -20.28 26.83 5.78
N GLY A 28 -21.08 25.76 5.86
CA GLY A 28 -22.35 25.78 6.60
C GLY A 28 -23.38 24.72 6.20
N SER A 29 -23.67 23.75 7.06
CA SER A 29 -25.07 23.32 7.29
C SER A 29 -25.24 22.57 8.63
N CYS A 30 -26.40 22.81 9.25
CA CYS A 30 -26.80 22.36 10.58
C CYS A 30 -27.57 21.03 10.47
N GLY A 31 -27.15 20.00 11.20
CA GLY A 31 -27.73 18.64 11.13
C GLY A 31 -29.05 18.46 11.88
N ARG A 32 -29.95 17.67 11.29
CA ARG A 32 -31.27 17.24 11.76
C ARG A 32 -31.18 15.83 12.38
N LEU A 33 -31.94 15.54 13.44
CA LEU A 33 -31.97 14.23 14.10
C LEU A 33 -32.66 13.16 13.24
N LEU A 34 -32.04 11.98 13.10
CA LEU A 34 -32.60 10.80 12.42
C LEU A 34 -33.59 10.04 13.29
N ASN A 35 -34.59 9.43 12.63
CA ASN A 35 -35.58 8.56 13.27
C ASN A 35 -35.17 7.07 13.22
N GLN A 36 -35.85 6.24 14.01
CA GLN A 36 -35.53 4.82 14.22
C GLN A 36 -35.56 3.96 12.94
N LYS A 37 -36.33 4.32 11.91
CA LYS A 37 -36.32 3.61 10.62
C LYS A 37 -35.06 3.91 9.81
N GLU A 38 -34.57 5.13 9.89
CA GLU A 38 -33.34 5.55 9.19
C GLU A 38 -32.11 4.90 9.81
N ALA A 39 -32.08 4.72 11.13
CA ALA A 39 -31.02 3.99 11.83
C ALA A 39 -30.94 2.50 11.42
N ILE A 40 -32.08 1.86 11.17
CA ILE A 40 -32.14 0.45 10.74
C ILE A 40 -31.68 0.30 9.28
N ALA A 41 -32.02 1.27 8.41
CA ALA A 41 -31.56 1.29 7.03
C ALA A 41 -30.03 1.46 6.93
N VAL A 42 -29.45 2.31 7.79
CA VAL A 42 -28.00 2.47 7.91
C VAL A 42 -27.33 1.16 8.35
N ASP A 43 -27.97 0.38 9.23
CA ASP A 43 -27.47 -0.91 9.72
C ASP A 43 -27.50 -2.01 8.64
N GLU A 44 -28.56 -2.05 7.82
CA GLU A 44 -28.63 -2.93 6.64
C GLU A 44 -27.56 -2.56 5.59
N GLU A 45 -27.30 -1.27 5.38
CA GLU A 45 -26.29 -0.78 4.44
C GLU A 45 -24.85 -1.01 4.97
N LEU A 46 -24.65 -0.95 6.29
CA LEU A 46 -23.40 -1.28 7.00
C LEU A 46 -22.97 -2.73 6.76
N MET A 47 -23.94 -3.64 6.74
CA MET A 47 -23.72 -5.08 6.57
C MET A 47 -23.54 -5.45 5.10
N ALA A 48 -24.03 -4.61 4.18
CA ALA A 48 -23.92 -4.81 2.74
C ALA A 48 -22.61 -4.29 2.12
N SER A 49 -21.92 -3.31 2.74
CA SER A 49 -20.73 -2.67 2.14
C SER A 49 -19.61 -2.36 3.15
N PRO A 50 -18.51 -3.14 3.19
CA PRO A 50 -17.40 -2.90 4.11
C PRO A 50 -16.47 -1.81 3.57
N GLY A 51 -16.77 -0.53 3.87
CA GLY A 51 -15.95 0.59 3.36
C GLY A 51 -15.96 1.92 4.12
N PHE A 52 -16.84 2.14 5.10
CA PHE A 52 -16.97 3.46 5.74
C PHE A 52 -16.10 3.62 6.99
N SER A 53 -15.55 4.83 7.19
CA SER A 53 -14.87 5.22 8.43
C SER A 53 -15.88 5.58 9.53
N VAL A 54 -15.47 5.49 10.82
CA VAL A 54 -16.34 5.79 11.97
C VAL A 54 -16.87 7.23 11.93
N ASP A 55 -16.09 8.19 11.43
CA ASP A 55 -16.54 9.58 11.30
C ASP A 55 -17.57 9.74 10.16
N GLN A 56 -17.39 9.04 9.03
CA GLN A 56 -18.40 8.98 7.96
C GLN A 56 -19.69 8.29 8.40
N LEU A 57 -19.60 7.29 9.29
CA LEU A 57 -20.76 6.62 9.87
C LEU A 57 -21.49 7.52 10.89
N MET A 58 -20.75 8.33 11.64
CA MET A 58 -21.34 9.34 12.52
C MET A 58 -21.99 10.49 11.74
N GLU A 59 -21.44 10.83 10.56
CA GLU A 59 -21.98 11.83 9.64
C GLU A 59 -23.23 11.32 8.90
N LEU A 60 -23.20 10.10 8.35
CA LEU A 60 -24.37 9.41 7.78
C LEU A 60 -25.50 9.23 8.80
N ALA A 61 -25.15 9.05 10.08
CA ALA A 61 -26.11 8.94 11.18
C ALA A 61 -26.52 10.29 11.81
N GLY A 62 -25.94 11.42 11.38
CA GLY A 62 -26.24 12.75 11.94
C GLY A 62 -25.90 12.93 13.43
N ILE A 63 -24.98 12.14 14.00
CA ILE A 63 -24.65 12.14 15.43
C ILE A 63 -23.39 12.97 15.70
N THR A 64 -23.55 14.16 16.29
CA THR A 64 -22.42 15.02 16.68
C THR A 64 -21.82 14.66 18.04
N LYS A 65 -20.50 14.92 18.21
CA LYS A 65 -19.72 14.67 19.44
C LYS A 65 -20.29 15.37 20.69
N SER A 66 -21.04 16.46 20.54
CA SER A 66 -21.70 17.19 21.62
C SER A 66 -22.80 16.36 22.29
N THR A 67 -23.56 15.58 21.51
CA THR A 67 -24.72 14.81 21.97
C THR A 67 -24.32 13.65 22.89
N VAL A 68 -23.16 13.03 22.62
CA VAL A 68 -22.58 11.99 23.49
C VAL A 68 -22.11 12.58 24.82
N LYS A 69 -21.51 13.78 24.77
CA LYS A 69 -20.99 14.47 25.96
C LYS A 69 -22.10 14.95 26.89
N GLU A 70 -23.25 15.34 26.35
CA GLU A 70 -24.43 15.76 27.12
C GLU A 70 -25.12 14.58 27.82
N ARG A 71 -25.19 13.41 27.17
CA ARG A 71 -25.73 12.18 27.79
C ARG A 71 -24.87 11.64 28.93
N ILE A 72 -23.55 11.74 28.83
CA ILE A 72 -22.63 11.36 29.92
C ILE A 72 -22.83 12.29 31.12
N ARG A 73 -23.04 13.59 30.88
CA ARG A 73 -23.27 14.59 31.94
C ARG A 73 -24.63 14.41 32.63
N GLY A 74 -25.67 13.99 31.90
CA GLY A 74 -26.98 13.66 32.46
C GLY A 74 -26.95 12.48 33.44
N ASN A 75 -26.16 11.44 33.14
CA ASN A 75 -26.05 10.26 34.01
C ASN A 75 -25.22 10.48 35.29
N GLU A 76 -24.29 11.45 35.30
CA GLU A 76 -23.54 11.80 36.52
C GLU A 76 -24.40 12.57 37.53
N ILE A 77 -25.39 13.34 37.06
CA ILE A 77 -26.28 14.13 37.94
C ILE A 77 -27.24 13.20 38.71
N THR A 78 -27.71 12.12 38.10
CA THR A 78 -28.61 11.14 38.74
C THR A 78 -27.92 10.33 39.85
N ARG A 79 -26.58 10.24 39.84
CA ARG A 79 -25.81 9.51 40.88
C ARG A 79 -25.47 10.35 42.12
N ARG A 80 -25.77 11.66 42.15
CA ARG A 80 -25.43 12.56 43.28
C ARG A 80 -26.65 13.18 43.95
N MET A 81 -27.58 12.38 44.46
CA MET A 81 -28.51 12.84 45.52
C MET A 81 -28.05 12.33 46.90
N PRO A 82 -27.85 13.20 47.90
CA PRO A 82 -27.36 12.79 49.22
C PRO A 82 -28.48 12.25 50.10
N MET A 83 -28.23 11.13 50.78
CA MET A 83 -29.04 10.65 51.90
C MET A 83 -29.05 11.69 53.04
N ARG A 84 -30.25 12.08 53.48
CA ARG A 84 -30.46 12.91 54.66
C ARG A 84 -30.91 12.03 55.82
N GLN A 85 -30.06 11.87 56.83
CA GLN A 85 -30.38 11.19 58.09
C GLN A 85 -31.40 11.98 58.92
N ARG A 86 -32.36 11.29 59.54
CA ARG A 86 -33.13 11.78 60.69
C ARG A 86 -33.47 10.60 61.59
N GLY A 87 -33.02 10.64 62.84
CA GLY A 87 -33.40 9.69 63.88
C GLY A 87 -34.51 10.25 64.79
N THR A 88 -35.42 9.36 65.22
CA THR A 88 -35.90 9.07 66.60
C THR A 88 -37.24 8.29 66.53
N GLN A 89 -37.32 7.18 67.29
CA GLN A 89 -38.41 6.17 67.50
C GLN A 89 -39.70 6.69 68.17
N PRO A 90 -40.76 5.87 68.45
CA PRO A 90 -41.25 4.62 67.85
C PRO A 90 -42.80 4.64 67.58
N ASP A 91 -43.40 3.49 67.28
CA ASP A 91 -44.85 3.18 67.25
C ASP A 91 -45.61 3.30 65.92
N ALA A 92 -45.33 2.35 65.02
CA ALA A 92 -46.34 1.66 64.21
C ALA A 92 -45.68 0.44 63.53
N PRO A 93 -46.35 -0.72 63.41
CA PRO A 93 -45.83 -1.78 62.56
C PRO A 93 -45.76 -1.24 61.12
N PRO A 94 -44.62 -1.35 60.41
CA PRO A 94 -44.57 -0.91 59.03
C PRO A 94 -45.53 -1.78 58.24
N ARG A 95 -46.61 -1.16 57.74
CA ARG A 95 -47.36 -1.70 56.60
C ARG A 95 -46.32 -2.03 55.54
N GLN A 96 -46.19 -3.32 55.23
CA GLN A 96 -45.49 -3.77 54.05
C GLN A 96 -46.09 -3.01 52.87
N LEU A 97 -45.37 -2.01 52.38
CA LEU A 97 -45.62 -1.45 51.07
C LEU A 97 -45.11 -2.53 50.11
N ARG A 98 -45.99 -3.50 49.87
CA ARG A 98 -45.87 -4.46 48.80
C ARG A 98 -45.98 -3.64 47.52
N ILE A 99 -44.83 -3.13 47.04
CA ILE A 99 -44.70 -2.67 45.66
C ILE A 99 -44.78 -3.96 44.84
N GLY A 100 -46.02 -4.42 44.60
CA GLY A 100 -46.32 -5.29 43.49
C GLY A 100 -46.08 -4.47 42.23
N GLY A 101 -45.09 -4.88 41.45
CA GLY A 101 -44.67 -4.13 40.27
C GLY A 101 -43.54 -4.84 39.53
N SER A 102 -43.88 -5.98 38.94
CA SER A 102 -43.10 -6.78 37.99
C SER A 102 -42.52 -6.00 36.78
N GLU A 103 -42.70 -4.67 36.70
CA GLU A 103 -42.41 -3.87 35.50
C GLU A 103 -41.10 -3.08 35.60
N VAL A 104 -40.58 -2.84 36.81
CA VAL A 104 -39.29 -2.13 36.99
C VAL A 104 -38.10 -3.04 36.65
N GLY A 105 -38.25 -4.36 36.82
CA GLY A 105 -37.27 -5.36 36.38
C GLY A 105 -37.12 -5.40 34.86
N CYS A 106 -38.23 -5.48 34.13
CA CYS A 106 -38.22 -5.60 32.66
C CYS A 106 -37.60 -4.38 31.94
N LEU A 107 -37.82 -3.16 32.44
CA LEU A 107 -37.23 -1.96 31.83
C LEU A 107 -35.72 -1.85 32.11
N GLY A 108 -35.28 -2.27 33.31
CA GLY A 108 -33.87 -2.37 33.66
C GLY A 108 -33.16 -3.41 32.79
N ASP A 109 -33.75 -4.60 32.68
CA ASP A 109 -33.19 -5.72 31.90
C ASP A 109 -33.08 -5.37 30.41
N ALA A 110 -34.09 -4.69 29.84
CA ALA A 110 -34.06 -4.22 28.45
C ALA A 110 -32.98 -3.15 28.19
N LEU A 111 -32.71 -2.27 29.16
CA LEU A 111 -31.64 -1.27 29.04
C LEU A 111 -30.25 -1.92 29.18
N TRP A 112 -30.12 -2.89 30.08
CA TRP A 112 -28.88 -3.64 30.29
C TRP A 112 -28.53 -4.53 29.09
N THR A 113 -29.51 -5.14 28.43
CA THR A 113 -29.28 -5.87 27.18
C THR A 113 -28.85 -4.93 26.06
N GLN A 114 -29.52 -3.78 25.87
CA GLN A 114 -29.09 -2.78 24.88
C GLN A 114 -27.67 -2.27 25.11
N LEU A 115 -27.28 -2.00 26.36
CA LEU A 115 -25.90 -1.58 26.67
C LEU A 115 -24.88 -2.68 26.39
N ARG A 116 -25.22 -3.94 26.70
CA ARG A 116 -24.37 -5.10 26.42
C ARG A 116 -24.20 -5.31 24.91
N ASP A 117 -25.26 -5.15 24.14
CA ASP A 117 -25.24 -5.29 22.69
C ASP A 117 -24.37 -4.20 22.05
N LEU A 118 -24.49 -2.94 22.51
CA LEU A 118 -23.64 -1.84 22.06
C LEU A 118 -22.16 -2.07 22.41
N GLU A 119 -21.86 -2.63 23.59
CA GLU A 119 -20.50 -2.97 23.99
C GLU A 119 -19.93 -4.10 23.11
N GLN A 120 -20.72 -5.13 22.81
CA GLN A 120 -20.31 -6.18 21.89
C GLN A 120 -20.06 -5.67 20.48
N ILE A 121 -20.93 -4.79 19.96
CA ILE A 121 -20.75 -4.15 18.66
C ILE A 121 -19.44 -3.36 18.65
N ARG A 122 -19.21 -2.53 19.67
CA ARG A 122 -17.97 -1.76 19.81
C ARG A 122 -16.73 -2.66 19.80
N LEU A 123 -16.75 -3.76 20.55
CA LEU A 123 -15.64 -4.72 20.59
C LEU A 123 -15.38 -5.37 19.23
N ARG A 124 -16.43 -5.73 18.49
CA ARG A 124 -16.33 -6.29 17.14
C ARG A 124 -15.75 -5.28 16.15
N VAL A 125 -16.22 -4.03 16.19
CA VAL A 125 -15.71 -2.94 15.35
C VAL A 125 -14.24 -2.66 15.67
N ASP A 126 -13.89 -2.55 16.95
CA ASP A 126 -12.51 -2.34 17.39
C ASP A 126 -11.59 -3.49 16.94
N TYR A 127 -12.07 -4.73 17.02
CA TYR A 127 -11.34 -5.91 16.55
C TYR A 127 -11.15 -5.89 15.02
N ALA A 128 -12.20 -5.61 14.26
CA ALA A 128 -12.15 -5.53 12.80
C ALA A 128 -11.17 -4.45 12.34
N VAL A 129 -11.26 -3.23 12.89
CA VAL A 129 -10.36 -2.12 12.57
C VAL A 129 -8.91 -2.48 12.87
N ARG A 130 -8.62 -3.06 14.05
CA ARG A 130 -7.26 -3.48 14.41
C ARG A 130 -6.72 -4.54 13.47
N THR A 131 -7.54 -5.52 13.11
CA THR A 131 -7.15 -6.61 12.19
C THR A 131 -6.81 -6.06 10.81
N THR A 132 -7.63 -5.16 10.27
CA THR A 132 -7.38 -4.51 8.97
C THR A 132 -6.09 -3.69 8.99
N ARG A 133 -5.83 -2.95 10.07
CA ARG A 133 -4.59 -2.17 10.23
C ARG A 133 -3.33 -3.03 10.29
N VAL A 134 -3.38 -4.15 11.01
CA VAL A 134 -2.26 -5.12 11.05
C VAL A 134 -2.04 -5.75 9.68
N LYS A 135 -3.12 -6.15 8.99
CA LYS A 135 -3.04 -6.68 7.62
C LYS A 135 -2.42 -5.66 6.66
N ALA A 136 -2.83 -4.40 6.72
CA ALA A 136 -2.28 -3.31 5.93
C ALA A 136 -0.76 -3.14 6.16
N ALA A 137 -0.32 -3.11 7.42
CA ALA A 137 1.10 -3.02 7.75
C ALA A 137 1.91 -4.21 7.23
N SER A 138 1.40 -5.43 7.38
CA SER A 138 2.05 -6.65 6.89
C SER A 138 2.15 -6.69 5.37
N LEU A 139 1.08 -6.31 4.66
CA LEU A 139 1.08 -6.24 3.20
C LEU A 139 2.02 -5.16 2.68
N LEU A 140 2.09 -3.99 3.34
CA LEU A 140 3.05 -2.95 3.00
C LEU A 140 4.49 -3.44 3.18
N CYS A 141 4.78 -4.13 4.29
CA CYS A 141 6.10 -4.72 4.55
C CYS A 141 6.49 -5.74 3.46
N ALA A 142 5.61 -6.71 3.22
CA ALA A 142 5.83 -7.75 2.22
C ALA A 142 6.00 -7.14 0.83
N GLY A 143 5.12 -6.21 0.46
CA GLY A 143 5.15 -5.56 -0.85
C GLY A 143 6.40 -4.72 -1.08
N SER A 144 6.83 -3.96 -0.07
CA SER A 144 8.06 -3.17 -0.13
C SER A 144 9.29 -4.08 -0.23
N ALA A 145 9.35 -5.18 0.54
CA ALA A 145 10.46 -6.12 0.50
C ALA A 145 10.56 -6.85 -0.85
N LEU A 146 9.43 -7.33 -1.38
CA LEU A 146 9.37 -7.95 -2.71
C LEU A 146 9.77 -6.94 -3.80
N GLY A 147 9.24 -5.72 -3.75
CA GLY A 147 9.63 -4.67 -4.69
C GLY A 147 11.14 -4.37 -4.63
N LEU A 148 11.73 -4.29 -3.44
CA LEU A 148 13.18 -4.06 -3.28
C LEU A 148 13.98 -5.18 -3.95
N LEU A 149 13.60 -6.45 -3.73
CA LEU A 149 14.22 -7.59 -4.42
C LEU A 149 14.05 -7.50 -5.94
N GLY A 150 12.90 -7.01 -6.40
CA GLY A 150 12.60 -6.75 -7.80
C GLY A 150 13.61 -5.82 -8.48
N PHE A 151 14.17 -4.82 -7.78
CA PHE A 151 15.21 -3.94 -8.32
C PHE A 151 16.64 -4.38 -7.98
N LEU A 152 16.87 -4.95 -6.78
CA LEU A 152 18.20 -5.37 -6.33
C LEU A 152 18.75 -6.53 -7.17
N ILE A 153 17.92 -7.54 -7.47
CA ILE A 153 18.38 -8.73 -8.21
C ILE A 153 18.78 -8.33 -9.64
N PRO A 154 17.93 -7.67 -10.45
CA PRO A 154 18.32 -7.23 -11.78
C PRO A 154 19.48 -6.23 -11.73
N GLY A 155 19.48 -5.25 -10.81
CA GLY A 155 20.59 -4.31 -10.67
C GLY A 155 21.94 -4.99 -10.40
N GLY A 156 21.96 -5.99 -9.52
CA GLY A 156 23.14 -6.81 -9.24
C GLY A 156 23.56 -7.68 -10.43
N MET A 157 22.60 -8.27 -11.15
CA MET A 157 22.90 -9.04 -12.36
C MET A 157 23.40 -8.14 -13.51
N GLY A 158 22.94 -6.90 -13.59
CA GLY A 158 23.46 -5.88 -14.51
C GLY A 158 24.94 -5.60 -14.25
N LEU A 159 25.36 -5.44 -12.99
CA LEU A 159 26.78 -5.37 -12.63
C LEU A 159 27.54 -6.63 -13.05
N GLY A 160 26.97 -7.80 -12.78
CA GLY A 160 27.54 -9.07 -13.22
C GLY A 160 27.76 -9.12 -14.73
N LYS A 161 26.79 -8.64 -15.52
CA LYS A 161 26.92 -8.58 -16.98
C LYS A 161 28.03 -7.62 -17.45
N ALA A 162 28.21 -6.49 -16.77
CA ALA A 162 29.25 -5.53 -17.11
C ALA A 162 30.67 -6.04 -16.81
N PHE A 163 30.85 -6.75 -15.70
CA PHE A 163 32.19 -7.04 -15.16
C PHE A 163 32.59 -8.51 -15.18
N LEU A 164 31.64 -9.44 -15.20
CA LEU A 164 31.88 -10.88 -15.02
C LEU A 164 31.46 -11.72 -16.23
N ALA A 165 30.66 -11.19 -17.15
CA ALA A 165 30.20 -11.94 -18.31
C ALA A 165 31.30 -12.07 -19.38
N ASP A 166 31.24 -13.18 -20.11
CA ASP A 166 32.07 -13.40 -21.30
C ASP A 166 31.86 -12.29 -22.34
N LYS A 167 32.89 -12.06 -23.16
CA LYS A 167 32.81 -11.04 -24.21
C LYS A 167 31.75 -11.39 -25.24
N GLU A 168 30.80 -10.49 -25.42
CA GLU A 168 29.77 -10.59 -26.46
C GLU A 168 30.35 -10.24 -27.84
N VAL A 169 29.78 -10.84 -28.88
CA VAL A 169 30.15 -10.57 -30.27
C VAL A 169 29.07 -9.73 -30.96
N ASN A 170 29.51 -8.90 -31.90
CA ASN A 170 28.66 -8.04 -32.73
C ASN A 170 27.99 -8.82 -33.88
N VAL A 171 27.20 -8.13 -34.69
CA VAL A 171 26.55 -8.71 -35.90
C VAL A 171 27.50 -9.36 -36.91
N ARG A 172 28.82 -9.17 -36.81
CA ARG A 172 29.81 -9.81 -37.68
C ARG A 172 30.50 -11.01 -37.03
N GLY A 173 30.15 -11.35 -35.79
CA GLY A 173 30.87 -12.34 -34.99
C GLY A 173 32.25 -11.86 -34.51
N GLU A 174 32.49 -10.54 -34.54
CA GLU A 174 33.69 -9.88 -33.97
C GLU A 174 33.39 -9.39 -32.56
N ASN A 175 34.41 -9.23 -31.71
CA ASN A 175 34.24 -8.49 -30.46
C ASN A 175 33.92 -7.02 -30.76
N PHE A 176 33.17 -6.35 -29.88
CA PHE A 176 32.90 -4.91 -29.98
C PHE A 176 34.21 -4.10 -29.98
N ALA A 177 34.31 -3.13 -30.90
CA ALA A 177 35.51 -2.31 -31.08
C ALA A 177 35.75 -1.37 -29.89
N SER A 178 34.69 -0.97 -29.20
CA SER A 178 34.72 -0.28 -27.92
C SER A 178 35.46 -1.05 -26.81
N GLY A 179 35.58 -2.38 -26.95
CA GLY A 179 36.11 -3.27 -25.91
C GLY A 179 35.13 -3.60 -24.78
N HIS A 180 33.88 -3.11 -24.84
CA HIS A 180 32.87 -3.30 -23.80
C HIS A 180 31.67 -4.12 -24.30
N ASN A 181 31.14 -4.99 -23.42
CA ASN A 181 29.87 -5.69 -23.67
C ASN A 181 28.69 -4.70 -23.72
N TYR A 182 27.58 -5.12 -24.32
CA TYR A 182 26.39 -4.29 -24.37
C TYR A 182 25.79 -4.15 -22.96
N TYR A 183 25.77 -2.91 -22.46
CA TYR A 183 25.11 -2.54 -21.22
C TYR A 183 23.77 -1.87 -21.52
N PRO A 184 22.65 -2.27 -20.91
CA PRO A 184 21.34 -1.66 -21.15
C PRO A 184 21.27 -0.24 -20.58
N SER A 185 20.51 0.66 -21.21
CA SER A 185 20.39 2.05 -20.75
C SER A 185 19.45 2.20 -19.54
N THR A 186 18.54 1.23 -19.37
CA THR A 186 17.51 1.20 -18.32
C THR A 186 17.37 -0.22 -17.78
N VAL A 187 16.89 -0.35 -16.53
CA VAL A 187 16.56 -1.67 -15.97
C VAL A 187 15.45 -2.33 -16.79
N SER A 188 14.52 -1.54 -17.30
CA SER A 188 13.40 -2.00 -18.12
C SER A 188 13.81 -2.58 -19.46
N GLU A 189 14.87 -2.03 -20.06
CA GLU A 189 15.49 -2.59 -21.26
C GLU A 189 16.23 -3.90 -20.95
N MET A 190 16.88 -3.99 -19.78
CA MET A 190 17.57 -5.20 -19.34
C MET A 190 16.61 -6.38 -19.12
N VAL A 191 15.42 -6.09 -18.59
CA VAL A 191 14.40 -7.09 -18.26
C VAL A 191 13.36 -7.26 -19.37
N ARG A 192 13.66 -6.75 -20.58
CA ARG A 192 12.73 -6.78 -21.73
C ARG A 192 12.28 -8.19 -22.11
N ASP A 193 13.20 -9.16 -22.00
CA ASP A 193 12.91 -10.55 -22.27
C ASP A 193 12.36 -11.20 -20.99
N ARG A 194 11.04 -11.45 -21.00
CA ARG A 194 10.35 -12.09 -19.88
C ARG A 194 10.77 -13.53 -19.66
N GLU A 195 11.35 -14.19 -20.66
CA GLU A 195 11.81 -15.56 -20.51
C GLU A 195 13.20 -15.66 -19.88
N SER A 196 13.97 -14.56 -19.95
CA SER A 196 15.26 -14.46 -19.29
C SER A 196 15.12 -14.55 -17.75
N PRO A 197 16.13 -15.09 -17.04
CA PRO A 197 16.12 -15.14 -15.57
C PRO A 197 15.88 -13.75 -14.93
N MET A 198 16.50 -12.70 -15.47
CA MET A 198 16.34 -11.32 -15.00
C MET A 198 14.91 -10.82 -15.19
N GLY A 199 14.31 -11.08 -16.37
CA GLY A 199 12.92 -10.73 -16.66
C GLY A 199 11.93 -11.42 -15.73
N LYS A 200 12.11 -12.73 -15.49
CA LYS A 200 11.27 -13.50 -14.56
C LYS A 200 11.35 -12.97 -13.13
N CYS A 201 12.55 -12.69 -12.64
CA CYS A 201 12.75 -12.13 -11.30
C CYS A 201 12.11 -10.74 -11.19
N PHE A 202 12.39 -9.83 -12.11
CA PHE A 202 11.83 -8.47 -12.08
C PHE A 202 10.30 -8.49 -12.13
N TYR A 203 9.72 -9.22 -13.09
CA TYR A 203 8.27 -9.34 -13.23
C TYR A 203 7.63 -9.95 -11.98
N GLY A 204 8.12 -11.10 -11.50
CA GLY A 204 7.53 -11.80 -10.36
C GLY A 204 7.59 -10.98 -9.08
N PHE A 205 8.76 -10.45 -8.73
CA PHE A 205 8.93 -9.67 -7.50
C PHE A 205 8.23 -8.30 -7.55
N THR A 206 8.34 -7.58 -8.66
CA THR A 206 7.77 -6.22 -8.78
C THR A 206 6.24 -6.26 -8.88
N SER A 207 5.67 -7.23 -9.62
CA SER A 207 4.21 -7.36 -9.71
C SER A 207 3.60 -7.82 -8.38
N ALA A 208 4.17 -8.83 -7.72
CA ALA A 208 3.72 -9.27 -6.40
C ALA A 208 3.88 -8.15 -5.36
N GLY A 209 5.00 -7.41 -5.42
CA GLY A 209 5.25 -6.25 -4.60
C GLY A 209 4.20 -5.15 -4.79
N SER A 210 3.89 -4.84 -6.05
CA SER A 210 2.84 -3.89 -6.41
C SER A 210 1.47 -4.30 -5.88
N PHE A 211 1.03 -5.54 -6.10
CA PHE A 211 -0.25 -6.02 -5.59
C PHE A 211 -0.33 -5.97 -4.06
N ALA A 212 0.73 -6.34 -3.36
CA ALA A 212 0.77 -6.26 -1.91
C ALA A 212 0.70 -4.81 -1.41
N ILE A 213 1.43 -3.87 -2.02
CA ILE A 213 1.33 -2.43 -1.70
C ILE A 213 -0.08 -1.91 -2.02
N TRP A 214 -0.68 -2.27 -3.15
CA TRP A 214 -2.03 -1.85 -3.51
C TRP A 214 -3.06 -2.36 -2.51
N MET A 215 -3.07 -3.67 -2.25
CA MET A 215 -4.01 -4.32 -1.34
C MET A 215 -3.79 -3.95 0.13
N SER A 216 -2.66 -3.32 0.46
CA SER A 216 -2.42 -2.80 1.81
C SER A 216 -3.33 -1.64 2.15
N TRP A 217 -3.78 -0.84 1.16
CA TRP A 217 -4.49 0.42 1.39
C TRP A 217 -3.82 1.27 2.49
N TYR A 218 -2.48 1.21 2.56
CA TYR A 218 -1.72 1.72 3.69
C TYR A 218 -1.99 3.21 4.03
N PRO A 219 -2.28 4.12 3.07
CA PRO A 219 -2.58 5.51 3.41
C PRO A 219 -3.83 5.65 4.29
N TRP A 220 -4.79 4.75 4.15
CA TRP A 220 -6.06 4.77 4.90
C TRP A 220 -5.99 4.08 6.27
N HIS A 221 -5.02 3.18 6.45
CA HIS A 221 -4.94 2.33 7.63
C HIS A 221 -3.80 2.66 8.58
N LEU A 222 -2.72 3.30 8.10
CA LEU A 222 -1.53 3.57 8.92
C LEU A 222 -1.51 5.02 9.41
N GLN A 223 -1.38 5.20 10.73
CA GLN A 223 -1.49 6.52 11.36
C GLN A 223 -0.40 7.52 10.95
N ASN A 224 0.78 7.04 10.59
CA ASN A 224 1.94 7.86 10.23
C ASN A 224 1.91 8.42 8.81
N VAL A 225 0.86 8.09 8.05
CA VAL A 225 0.64 8.59 6.68
C VAL A 225 -0.80 9.01 6.41
N TYR A 226 -1.72 8.66 7.30
CA TYR A 226 -3.12 9.03 7.19
C TYR A 226 -3.31 10.55 7.21
N LEU A 227 -4.03 11.05 6.21
CA LEU A 227 -4.51 12.42 6.13
C LEU A 227 -6.05 12.40 6.21
N PRO A 228 -6.67 13.18 7.12
CA PRO A 228 -8.12 13.31 7.17
C PRO A 228 -8.66 13.94 5.88
N ALA A 229 -9.75 13.36 5.34
CA ALA A 229 -10.22 13.59 3.98
C ALA A 229 -10.78 15.00 3.70
N GLU A 230 -11.22 15.73 4.72
CA GLU A 230 -11.91 17.02 4.58
C GLU A 230 -10.99 18.19 4.19
N GLU A 231 -9.68 18.08 4.37
CA GLU A 231 -8.75 19.21 4.20
C GLU A 231 -7.76 19.07 3.02
N ASP A 232 -7.55 17.86 2.50
CA ASP A 232 -6.40 17.56 1.62
C ASP A 232 -6.83 16.88 0.30
N SER A 233 -7.66 17.56 -0.50
CA SER A 233 -8.01 17.15 -1.86
C SER A 233 -7.19 17.91 -2.92
N VAL A 234 -6.72 17.20 -3.94
CA VAL A 234 -6.05 17.80 -5.11
C VAL A 234 -6.98 17.59 -6.31
N TRP A 235 -7.58 18.69 -6.78
CA TRP A 235 -8.56 18.75 -7.88
C TRP A 235 -9.88 18.03 -7.58
N CYS A 236 -9.87 16.69 -7.64
CA CYS A 236 -11.04 15.84 -7.47
C CYS A 236 -10.71 14.51 -6.74
N CYS A 237 -9.43 14.26 -6.47
CA CYS A 237 -8.99 13.06 -5.78
C CYS A 237 -8.40 13.44 -4.43
N SER A 238 -8.73 12.68 -3.39
CA SER A 238 -8.02 12.80 -2.12
C SER A 238 -6.56 12.37 -2.32
N VAL A 239 -5.64 13.02 -1.62
CA VAL A 239 -4.22 12.63 -1.62
C VAL A 239 -4.06 11.17 -1.18
N MET A 240 -4.93 10.68 -0.29
CA MET A 240 -4.98 9.27 0.13
C MET A 240 -5.28 8.32 -1.03
N THR A 241 -6.24 8.65 -1.89
CA THR A 241 -6.55 7.86 -3.09
C THR A 241 -5.36 7.85 -4.05
N LEU A 242 -4.76 9.02 -4.33
CA LEU A 242 -3.60 9.11 -5.21
C LEU A 242 -2.42 8.28 -4.68
N ARG A 243 -2.13 8.35 -3.37
CA ARG A 243 -1.08 7.54 -2.74
C ARG A 243 -1.35 6.04 -2.74
N THR A 244 -2.63 5.65 -2.74
CA THR A 244 -3.03 4.24 -2.79
C THR A 244 -2.90 3.66 -4.19
N LEU A 245 -3.16 4.47 -5.23
CA LEU A 245 -3.25 4.00 -6.61
C LEU A 245 -1.97 4.26 -7.42
N VAL A 246 -1.40 5.46 -7.33
CA VAL A 246 -0.33 5.91 -8.24
C VAL A 246 0.92 5.03 -8.13
N PRO A 247 1.53 4.82 -6.95
CA PRO A 247 2.75 4.01 -6.87
C PRO A 247 2.55 2.56 -7.31
N PRO A 248 1.59 1.78 -6.78
CA PRO A 248 1.49 0.37 -7.14
C PRO A 248 0.99 0.15 -8.57
N ILE A 249 0.00 0.90 -9.08
CA ILE A 249 -0.46 0.73 -10.47
C ILE A 249 0.67 1.02 -11.44
N SER A 250 1.43 2.10 -11.18
CA SER A 250 2.57 2.46 -12.02
C SER A 250 3.68 1.41 -11.97
N MET A 251 3.98 0.86 -10.78
CA MET A 251 4.91 -0.27 -10.64
C MET A 251 4.44 -1.51 -11.40
N LEU A 252 3.13 -1.83 -11.37
CA LEU A 252 2.58 -2.96 -12.09
C LEU A 252 2.74 -2.77 -13.60
N LEU A 253 2.40 -1.57 -14.10
CA LEU A 253 2.55 -1.23 -15.52
C LEU A 253 4.01 -1.34 -15.98
N VAL A 254 4.96 -0.83 -15.19
CA VAL A 254 6.41 -0.95 -15.48
C VAL A 254 6.85 -2.42 -15.48
N SER A 255 6.29 -3.27 -14.61
CA SER A 255 6.62 -4.70 -14.58
C SER A 255 6.06 -5.48 -15.78
N VAL A 256 4.92 -5.06 -16.31
CA VAL A 256 4.22 -5.77 -17.38
C VAL A 256 4.69 -5.25 -18.75
N ILE A 257 4.70 -3.94 -18.96
CA ILE A 257 5.03 -3.36 -20.26
C ILE A 257 6.54 -3.40 -20.42
N THR A 258 7.06 -4.05 -21.46
CA THR A 258 8.51 -4.14 -21.70
C THR A 258 8.99 -3.00 -22.59
N VAL A 259 10.28 -2.67 -22.47
CA VAL A 259 10.94 -1.62 -23.24
C VAL A 259 11.92 -2.24 -24.23
N VAL A 260 11.91 -1.73 -25.46
CA VAL A 260 12.90 -2.05 -26.49
C VAL A 260 13.85 -0.85 -26.61
N PRO A 261 15.16 -1.05 -26.85
CA PRO A 261 16.05 0.06 -27.15
C PRO A 261 15.47 0.92 -28.28
N PHE A 262 15.43 2.25 -28.10
CA PHE A 262 14.73 3.14 -29.03
C PHE A 262 15.18 3.01 -30.50
N ARG A 263 16.45 2.64 -30.73
CA ARG A 263 16.99 2.43 -32.09
C ARG A 263 16.55 1.11 -32.72
N GLU A 264 16.16 0.12 -31.92
CA GLU A 264 15.66 -1.18 -32.36
C GLU A 264 14.12 -1.21 -32.47
N ALA A 265 13.42 -0.22 -31.90
CA ALA A 265 11.97 -0.24 -31.74
C ALA A 265 11.20 0.11 -33.02
N ASP A 266 10.27 -0.75 -33.41
CA ASP A 266 9.25 -0.44 -34.42
C ASP A 266 8.23 0.58 -33.89
N SER A 267 7.39 1.17 -34.75
CA SER A 267 6.40 2.19 -34.35
C SER A 267 5.49 1.75 -33.20
N ILE A 268 5.11 0.47 -33.12
CA ILE A 268 4.28 -0.07 -32.04
C ILE A 268 5.10 -0.24 -30.75
N GLU A 269 6.34 -0.72 -30.86
CA GLU A 269 7.26 -0.89 -29.73
C GLU A 269 7.66 0.48 -29.13
N ALA A 270 7.73 1.52 -29.97
CA ALA A 270 7.93 2.89 -29.54
C ALA A 270 6.76 3.39 -28.67
N VAL A 271 5.51 3.10 -29.06
CA VAL A 271 4.32 3.42 -28.23
C VAL A 271 4.38 2.68 -26.89
N SER A 272 4.71 1.39 -26.89
CA SER A 272 4.90 0.61 -25.66
C SER A 272 5.94 1.25 -24.74
N THR A 273 7.07 1.68 -25.32
CA THR A 273 8.16 2.33 -24.58
C THR A 273 7.73 3.67 -23.98
N VAL A 274 6.90 4.46 -24.68
CA VAL A 274 6.35 5.71 -24.16
C VAL A 274 5.41 5.46 -22.98
N ILE A 275 4.49 4.49 -23.11
CA ILE A 275 3.57 4.13 -22.02
C ILE A 275 4.35 3.66 -20.80
N HIS A 276 5.38 2.84 -21.01
CA HIS A 276 6.27 2.39 -19.94
C HIS A 276 6.99 3.58 -19.26
N ALA A 277 7.57 4.49 -20.03
CA ALA A 277 8.27 5.65 -19.49
C ALA A 277 7.33 6.58 -18.69
N MET A 278 6.08 6.73 -19.14
CA MET A 278 5.05 7.45 -18.39
C MET A 278 4.75 6.76 -17.06
N ALA A 279 4.60 5.43 -17.06
CA ALA A 279 4.39 4.66 -15.84
C ALA A 279 5.60 4.77 -14.88
N ALA A 280 6.83 4.68 -15.37
CA ALA A 280 8.02 4.86 -14.54
C ALA A 280 8.07 6.27 -13.92
N THR A 281 7.75 7.30 -14.71
CA THR A 281 7.68 8.69 -14.24
C THR A 281 6.59 8.89 -13.18
N LEU A 282 5.42 8.27 -13.37
CA LEU A 282 4.33 8.33 -12.38
C LEU A 282 4.68 7.55 -11.10
N ALA A 283 5.35 6.40 -11.21
CA ALA A 283 5.81 5.64 -10.05
C ALA A 283 6.77 6.49 -9.19
N MET A 284 7.87 6.95 -9.77
CA MET A 284 8.94 7.63 -9.04
C MET A 284 8.60 9.10 -8.76
N GLY A 285 8.24 9.85 -9.80
CA GLY A 285 7.91 11.28 -9.73
C GLY A 285 6.59 11.54 -9.03
N GLY A 286 5.55 10.76 -9.35
CA GLY A 286 4.25 10.87 -8.68
C GLY A 286 4.36 10.55 -7.19
N TYR A 287 5.06 9.48 -6.81
CA TYR A 287 5.35 9.20 -5.40
C TYR A 287 6.15 10.34 -4.75
N CYS A 288 7.21 10.84 -5.40
CA CYS A 288 8.05 11.91 -4.86
C CYS A 288 7.25 13.18 -4.53
N VAL A 289 6.31 13.56 -5.40
CA VAL A 289 5.43 14.72 -5.22
C VAL A 289 4.42 14.48 -4.09
N LEU A 290 3.73 13.33 -4.10
CA LEU A 290 2.76 12.99 -3.06
C LEU A 290 3.40 12.87 -1.68
N GLU A 291 4.61 12.30 -1.61
CA GLU A 291 5.38 12.19 -0.38
C GLU A 291 5.88 13.55 0.09
N TRP A 292 6.38 14.40 -0.82
CA TRP A 292 6.73 15.78 -0.48
C TRP A 292 5.55 16.55 0.13
N TYR A 293 4.37 16.42 -0.46
CA TYR A 293 3.14 17.04 0.05
C TYR A 293 2.83 16.54 1.47
N THR A 294 2.81 15.23 1.70
CA THR A 294 2.55 14.65 3.03
C THR A 294 3.60 15.09 4.07
N LEU A 295 4.86 15.24 3.68
CA LEU A 295 5.95 15.58 4.60
C LEU A 295 6.11 17.07 4.87
N ASN A 296 5.64 17.96 4.00
CA ASN A 296 5.96 19.41 4.11
C ASN A 296 4.73 20.32 4.06
N VAL A 297 3.63 19.88 3.43
CA VAL A 297 2.43 20.70 3.23
C VAL A 297 1.32 20.29 4.19
N ALA A 298 1.11 18.98 4.34
CA ALA A 298 0.05 18.46 5.20
C ALA A 298 0.30 18.80 6.67
N LYS A 299 -0.69 19.45 7.32
CA LYS A 299 -0.58 19.97 8.69
C LYS A 299 -0.82 18.89 9.75
N ASN A 300 -1.62 17.86 9.43
CA ASN A 300 -2.21 16.96 10.42
C ASN A 300 -1.63 15.52 10.43
N VAL A 301 -0.42 15.31 9.88
CA VAL A 301 0.24 13.99 9.89
C VAL A 301 0.83 13.67 11.27
N ARG A 302 0.38 12.56 11.86
CA ARG A 302 0.90 12.04 13.14
C ARG A 302 2.16 11.21 12.92
N MET A 303 3.31 11.88 12.90
CA MET A 303 4.60 11.24 12.62
C MET A 303 5.70 11.74 13.57
N THR A 304 6.64 10.86 13.93
CA THR A 304 7.81 11.24 14.75
C THR A 304 8.80 12.08 13.93
N GLN A 305 9.56 12.98 14.59
CA GLN A 305 10.55 13.82 13.88
C GLN A 305 11.65 13.00 13.18
N ARG A 306 12.08 11.88 13.79
CA ARG A 306 13.08 10.98 13.18
C ARG A 306 12.57 10.35 11.89
N GLU A 307 11.32 9.88 11.90
CA GLU A 307 10.68 9.34 10.71
C GLU A 307 10.56 10.41 9.62
N ARG A 308 10.12 11.62 9.98
CA ARG A 308 9.98 12.75 9.04
C ARG A 308 11.30 13.07 8.35
N HIS A 309 12.38 13.22 9.11
CA HIS A 309 13.70 13.53 8.54
C HIS A 309 14.21 12.42 7.63
N LEU A 310 14.04 11.15 8.02
CA LEU A 310 14.50 10.03 7.21
C LEU A 310 13.73 9.93 5.89
N ARG A 311 12.40 10.07 5.93
CA ARG A 311 11.54 10.08 4.74
C ARG A 311 11.82 11.29 3.85
N GLN A 312 12.05 12.47 4.43
CA GLN A 312 12.47 13.67 3.68
C GLN A 312 13.80 13.46 2.96
N LEU A 313 14.82 12.92 3.64
CA LEU A 313 16.11 12.64 3.04
C LEU A 313 15.98 11.66 1.85
N ILE A 314 15.24 10.57 2.04
CA ILE A 314 15.01 9.60 0.97
C ILE A 314 14.22 10.20 -0.18
N ASN A 315 13.22 11.04 0.10
CA ASN A 315 12.45 11.71 -0.92
C ASN A 315 13.30 12.71 -1.74
N LEU A 316 14.23 13.41 -1.09
CA LEU A 316 15.19 14.29 -1.78
C LEU A 316 16.14 13.49 -2.68
N LEU A 317 16.68 12.38 -2.18
CA LEU A 317 17.51 11.48 -2.98
C LEU A 317 16.72 10.86 -4.15
N LEU A 318 15.47 10.47 -3.91
CA LEU A 318 14.56 9.96 -4.95
C LEU A 318 14.32 11.03 -6.03
N GLY A 319 14.04 12.27 -5.62
CA GLY A 319 13.88 13.39 -6.54
C GLY A 319 15.13 13.65 -7.36
N PHE A 320 16.32 13.61 -6.74
CA PHE A 320 17.60 13.72 -7.43
C PHE A 320 17.81 12.59 -8.45
N CYS A 321 17.55 11.33 -8.08
CA CYS A 321 17.66 10.21 -9.00
C CYS A 321 16.64 10.28 -10.14
N THR A 322 15.41 10.69 -9.85
CA THR A 322 14.35 10.84 -10.87
C THR A 322 14.71 11.96 -11.86
N PHE A 323 15.23 13.08 -11.36
CA PHE A 323 15.74 14.16 -12.21
C PHE A 323 16.95 13.70 -13.04
N GLY A 324 17.90 13.00 -12.40
CA GLY A 324 19.05 12.40 -13.06
C GLY A 324 18.63 11.49 -14.21
N LEU A 325 17.68 10.57 -13.98
CA LEU A 325 17.12 9.68 -14.99
C LEU A 325 16.61 10.44 -16.21
N VAL A 326 15.79 11.47 -15.99
CA VAL A 326 15.24 12.29 -17.09
C VAL A 326 16.34 13.01 -17.85
N VAL A 327 17.27 13.67 -17.16
CA VAL A 327 18.37 14.41 -17.79
C VAL A 327 19.27 13.47 -18.59
N THR A 328 19.71 12.37 -17.99
CA THR A 328 20.55 11.38 -18.68
C THR A 328 19.82 10.72 -19.84
N GLY A 329 18.50 10.50 -19.73
CA GLY A 329 17.68 9.96 -20.81
C GLY A 329 17.60 10.90 -22.01
N VAL A 330 17.41 12.20 -21.78
CA VAL A 330 17.40 13.21 -22.86
C VAL A 330 18.76 13.27 -23.55
N VAL A 331 19.85 13.28 -22.77
CA VAL A 331 21.22 13.30 -23.31
C VAL A 331 21.52 12.02 -24.09
N ALA A 332 21.14 10.85 -23.57
CA ALA A 332 21.37 9.56 -24.22
C ALA A 332 20.59 9.38 -25.53
N GLN A 333 19.42 10.02 -25.67
CA GLN A 333 18.64 10.00 -26.91
C GLN A 333 19.23 10.90 -28.01
N HIS A 334 19.89 11.99 -27.63
CA HIS A 334 20.43 12.99 -28.56
C HIS A 334 21.90 13.34 -28.27
N PRO A 335 22.81 12.36 -28.20
CA PRO A 335 24.19 12.60 -27.76
C PRO A 335 24.93 13.58 -28.68
N GLU A 336 24.65 13.52 -30.00
CA GLU A 336 25.25 14.41 -31.01
C GLU A 336 24.92 15.90 -30.79
N GLN A 337 23.73 16.21 -30.26
CA GLN A 337 23.33 17.60 -29.97
C GLN A 337 24.11 18.20 -28.80
N PHE A 338 24.64 17.35 -27.92
CA PHE A 338 25.46 17.73 -26.77
C PHE A 338 26.96 17.54 -27.04
N GLY A 339 27.36 17.26 -28.28
CA GLY A 339 28.75 17.02 -28.65
C GLY A 339 29.34 15.72 -28.07
N ILE A 340 28.48 14.79 -27.65
CA ILE A 340 28.89 13.49 -27.12
C ILE A 340 28.95 12.50 -28.30
N CYS A 341 30.15 11.99 -28.58
CA CYS A 341 30.36 10.97 -29.60
C CYS A 341 30.34 9.55 -29.00
N CYS A 342 30.46 8.55 -29.88
CA CYS A 342 30.68 7.14 -29.51
C CYS A 342 29.52 6.48 -28.74
N GLY A 343 28.28 6.77 -29.14
CA GLY A 343 27.11 6.00 -28.71
C GLY A 343 27.02 4.62 -29.39
N ASP A 344 26.03 3.81 -29.01
CA ASP A 344 25.81 2.49 -29.61
C ASP A 344 25.54 2.57 -31.11
N LEU A 345 26.25 1.77 -31.91
CA LEU A 345 26.12 1.75 -33.36
C LEU A 345 25.25 0.59 -33.81
N TYR A 346 24.15 0.92 -34.47
CA TYR A 346 23.19 -0.05 -35.00
C TYR A 346 23.16 0.02 -36.53
N VAL A 347 23.18 -1.14 -37.19
CA VAL A 347 23.12 -1.25 -38.67
C VAL A 347 22.21 -2.42 -39.03
N VAL A 348 21.47 -2.31 -40.12
CA VAL A 348 20.74 -3.47 -40.68
C VAL A 348 21.78 -4.44 -41.24
N PRO A 349 21.92 -5.66 -40.69
CA PRO A 349 22.90 -6.61 -41.19
C PRO A 349 22.62 -6.97 -42.65
N ASN A 350 23.63 -7.45 -43.36
CA ASN A 350 23.47 -7.97 -44.71
C ASN A 350 23.86 -9.45 -44.79
N VAL A 351 23.69 -10.07 -45.96
CA VAL A 351 24.04 -11.49 -46.18
C VAL A 351 25.51 -11.77 -45.88
N THR A 352 26.41 -10.81 -46.11
CA THR A 352 27.83 -10.97 -45.81
C THR A 352 28.11 -11.03 -44.30
N ASP A 353 27.37 -10.27 -43.49
CA ASP A 353 27.49 -10.30 -42.02
C ASP A 353 26.98 -11.64 -41.44
N ILE A 354 25.94 -12.23 -42.05
CA ILE A 354 25.44 -13.57 -41.70
C ILE A 354 26.53 -14.61 -41.95
N VAL A 355 27.09 -14.64 -43.16
CA VAL A 355 28.16 -15.59 -43.54
C VAL A 355 29.40 -15.39 -42.68
N ALA A 356 29.80 -14.13 -42.41
CA ALA A 356 30.93 -13.83 -41.53
C ALA A 356 30.74 -14.38 -40.11
N SER A 357 29.53 -14.24 -39.55
CA SER A 357 29.20 -14.75 -38.22
C SER A 357 29.30 -16.28 -38.15
N TYR A 358 28.77 -16.99 -39.15
CA TYR A 358 28.90 -18.46 -39.23
C TYR A 358 30.35 -18.92 -39.43
N ASN A 359 31.11 -18.26 -40.32
CA ASN A 359 32.51 -18.59 -40.56
C ASN A 359 33.40 -18.41 -39.33
N ARG A 360 32.98 -17.56 -38.38
CA ARG A 360 33.68 -17.31 -37.11
C ARG A 360 33.19 -18.19 -35.96
N GLY A 361 32.28 -19.13 -36.23
CA GLY A 361 31.70 -20.00 -35.20
C GLY A 361 30.66 -19.33 -34.30
N ALA A 362 30.25 -18.10 -34.61
CA ALA A 362 29.21 -17.36 -33.88
C ALA A 362 27.80 -17.74 -34.39
N TYR A 363 27.45 -19.03 -34.34
CA TYR A 363 26.24 -19.57 -34.95
C TYR A 363 24.95 -18.91 -34.44
N GLN A 364 24.83 -18.68 -33.12
CA GLN A 364 23.66 -18.03 -32.53
C GLN A 364 23.45 -16.61 -33.09
N GLN A 365 24.56 -15.88 -33.30
CA GLN A 365 24.51 -14.54 -33.87
C GLN A 365 24.17 -14.59 -35.37
N GLY A 366 24.68 -15.58 -36.11
CA GLY A 366 24.31 -15.83 -37.50
C GLY A 366 22.81 -16.04 -37.67
N THR A 367 22.20 -16.90 -36.84
CA THR A 367 20.74 -17.14 -36.86
C THR A 367 19.95 -15.88 -36.48
N ARG A 368 20.42 -15.10 -35.48
CA ARG A 368 19.81 -13.81 -35.14
C ARG A 368 19.87 -12.84 -36.31
N ASN A 369 21.00 -12.76 -37.01
CA ASN A 369 21.16 -11.88 -38.16
C ASN A 369 20.21 -12.23 -39.31
N GLU A 370 19.99 -13.53 -39.59
CA GLU A 370 19.00 -13.95 -40.60
C GLU A 370 17.62 -13.35 -40.32
N PHE A 371 17.16 -13.43 -39.07
CA PHE A 371 15.90 -12.82 -38.65
C PHE A 371 15.91 -11.29 -38.83
N LEU A 372 16.99 -10.62 -38.42
CA LEU A 372 17.13 -9.17 -38.57
C LEU A 372 17.08 -8.73 -40.05
N VAL A 373 17.74 -9.46 -40.96
CA VAL A 373 17.69 -9.19 -42.40
C VAL A 373 16.29 -9.38 -42.95
N GLN A 374 15.63 -10.51 -42.63
CA GLN A 374 14.28 -10.82 -43.12
C GLN A 374 13.26 -9.74 -42.72
N HIS A 375 13.41 -9.18 -41.51
CA HIS A 375 12.49 -8.17 -40.98
C HIS A 375 13.00 -6.72 -41.13
N HIS A 376 14.10 -6.48 -41.84
CA HIS A 376 14.73 -5.15 -41.96
C HIS A 376 14.99 -4.46 -40.60
N LYS A 377 15.30 -5.25 -39.57
CA LYS A 377 15.62 -4.76 -38.23
C LYS A 377 17.12 -4.52 -38.07
N VAL A 378 17.46 -3.56 -37.22
CA VAL A 378 18.86 -3.23 -36.95
C VAL A 378 19.49 -4.20 -35.94
N GLY A 379 20.78 -4.44 -36.08
CA GLY A 379 21.61 -5.16 -35.13
C GLY A 379 22.79 -4.32 -34.66
N LEU A 380 23.33 -4.68 -33.50
CA LEU A 380 24.40 -3.95 -32.82
C LEU A 380 25.78 -4.26 -33.42
N VAL A 381 26.47 -3.24 -33.92
CA VAL A 381 27.81 -3.33 -34.51
C VAL A 381 28.89 -2.98 -33.50
N ASP A 382 28.66 -1.93 -32.71
CA ASP A 382 29.59 -1.46 -31.68
C ASP A 382 28.82 -0.88 -30.49
N THR A 383 29.39 -0.99 -29.29
CA THR A 383 28.77 -0.48 -28.06
C THR A 383 29.27 0.91 -27.71
N ALA A 384 28.49 1.64 -26.93
CA ALA A 384 28.89 2.96 -26.45
C ALA A 384 30.21 2.92 -25.68
N SER A 385 31.03 3.97 -25.83
CA SER A 385 32.28 4.16 -25.10
C SER A 385 32.42 5.59 -24.57
N GLY A 386 33.41 5.81 -23.69
CA GLY A 386 33.72 7.13 -23.14
C GLY A 386 32.52 7.78 -22.42
N ALA A 387 32.23 9.03 -22.78
CA ALA A 387 31.15 9.81 -22.16
C ALA A 387 29.76 9.23 -22.45
N ALA A 388 29.51 8.72 -23.65
CA ALA A 388 28.22 8.10 -23.99
C ALA A 388 27.92 6.89 -23.10
N LEU A 389 28.92 6.05 -22.85
CA LEU A 389 28.80 4.92 -21.92
C LEU A 389 28.52 5.38 -20.49
N ALA A 390 29.20 6.45 -20.03
CA ALA A 390 28.96 6.99 -18.69
C ALA A 390 27.53 7.52 -18.51
N PHE A 391 26.98 8.23 -19.49
CA PHE A 391 25.58 8.67 -19.46
C PHE A 391 24.59 7.51 -19.51
N LYS A 392 24.90 6.47 -20.30
CA LYS A 392 24.10 5.23 -20.37
C LYS A 392 24.05 4.50 -19.04
N LEU A 393 25.21 4.33 -18.39
CA LEU A 393 25.32 3.77 -17.04
C LEU A 393 24.60 4.64 -16.01
N GLY A 394 24.75 5.97 -16.11
CA GLY A 394 24.06 6.92 -15.24
C GLY A 394 22.55 6.77 -15.31
N MET A 395 21.98 6.68 -16.53
CA MET A 395 20.55 6.46 -16.75
C MET A 395 20.06 5.20 -16.05
N PHE A 396 20.78 4.08 -16.23
CA PHE A 396 20.44 2.81 -15.60
C PHE A 396 20.45 2.90 -14.07
N TRP A 397 21.51 3.45 -13.49
CA TRP A 397 21.67 3.52 -12.04
C TRP A 397 20.75 4.53 -11.37
N PHE A 398 20.43 5.63 -12.04
CA PHE A 398 19.42 6.56 -11.56
C PHE A 398 18.04 5.92 -11.48
N GLU A 399 17.66 5.13 -12.49
CA GLU A 399 16.41 4.38 -12.46
C GLU A 399 16.37 3.33 -11.35
N VAL A 400 17.41 2.49 -11.25
CA VAL A 400 17.49 1.45 -10.20
C VAL A 400 17.44 2.10 -8.81
N SER A 401 18.22 3.16 -8.59
CA SER A 401 18.28 3.86 -7.30
C SER A 401 16.95 4.53 -6.97
N ALA A 402 16.27 5.14 -7.94
CA ALA A 402 14.95 5.73 -7.73
C ALA A 402 13.91 4.66 -7.34
N GLY A 403 13.89 3.51 -8.01
CA GLY A 403 13.03 2.38 -7.64
C GLY A 403 13.31 1.91 -6.20
N LEU A 404 14.58 1.71 -5.84
CA LEU A 404 15.00 1.29 -4.51
C LEU A 404 14.63 2.32 -3.42
N LEU A 405 14.85 3.61 -3.67
CA LEU A 405 14.55 4.67 -2.71
C LEU A 405 13.05 4.83 -2.49
N MET A 406 12.24 4.75 -3.55
CA MET A 406 10.78 4.76 -3.43
C MET A 406 10.28 3.60 -2.55
N LEU A 407 10.81 2.39 -2.76
CA LEU A 407 10.41 1.21 -2.00
C LEU A 407 10.98 1.20 -0.57
N ALA A 408 12.19 1.73 -0.37
CA ALA A 408 12.75 1.95 0.95
C ALA A 408 11.89 2.94 1.75
N SER A 409 11.34 3.98 1.11
CA SER A 409 10.41 4.91 1.74
C SER A 409 9.12 4.21 2.21
N HIS A 410 8.54 3.32 1.39
CA HIS A 410 7.40 2.47 1.81
C HIS A 410 7.77 1.55 2.97
N PHE A 411 8.98 0.97 2.96
CA PHE A 411 9.46 0.14 4.06
C PHE A 411 9.65 0.94 5.35
N ILE A 412 10.09 2.20 5.27
CA ILE A 412 10.21 3.08 6.43
C ILE A 412 8.85 3.45 7.01
N ILE A 413 7.84 3.67 6.17
CA ILE A 413 6.46 3.86 6.64
C ILE A 413 6.03 2.66 7.49
N PHE A 414 6.31 1.43 7.05
CA PHE A 414 6.10 0.23 7.85
C PHE A 414 6.94 0.21 9.14
N LEU A 415 8.23 0.55 9.08
CA LEU A 415 9.12 0.53 10.24
C LEU A 415 8.72 1.54 11.32
N TYR A 416 8.00 2.61 10.99
CA TYR A 416 7.58 3.59 11.99
C TYR A 416 6.09 3.53 12.33
N CYS A 417 5.29 2.74 11.62
CA CYS A 417 3.86 2.64 11.94
C CYS A 417 3.65 2.00 13.34
N PRO A 418 2.79 2.58 14.19
CA PRO A 418 2.43 1.97 15.47
C PRO A 418 1.67 0.65 15.28
N GLU A 419 0.96 0.51 14.17
CA GLU A 419 0.16 -0.67 13.82
C GLU A 419 0.97 -1.98 13.83
N ARG A 420 2.26 -1.94 13.49
CA ARG A 420 3.13 -3.14 13.52
C ARG A 420 3.30 -3.76 14.90
N ARG A 421 2.99 -3.01 15.96
CA ARG A 421 3.10 -3.44 17.37
C ARG A 421 1.74 -3.74 18.01
N LEU A 422 0.65 -3.62 17.26
CA LEU A 422 -0.68 -3.94 17.77
C LEU A 422 -0.76 -5.44 18.04
N ARG A 423 -0.89 -5.81 19.32
CA ARG A 423 -1.30 -7.16 19.69
C ARG A 423 -2.81 -7.24 19.55
N ILE A 424 -3.27 -8.07 18.63
CA ILE A 424 -4.66 -8.51 18.61
C ILE A 424 -4.76 -9.50 19.78
N ARG A 425 -5.27 -9.05 20.93
CA ARG A 425 -5.74 -10.01 21.94
C ARG A 425 -6.88 -10.74 21.27
N GLY A 426 -6.74 -12.07 21.16
CA GLY A 426 -7.77 -12.89 20.58
C GLY A 426 -9.10 -12.59 21.25
N PHE A 427 -10.17 -12.72 20.48
CA PHE A 427 -11.48 -13.00 21.03
C PHE A 427 -11.47 -14.43 21.61
N GLU A 428 -10.48 -14.74 22.46
CA GLU A 428 -10.40 -15.99 23.21
C GLU A 428 -11.51 -15.93 24.24
N GLY A 429 -12.69 -16.43 23.86
CA GLY A 429 -13.61 -17.25 24.67
C GLY A 429 -14.16 -16.73 26.00
N GLY A 430 -13.63 -15.65 26.59
CA GLY A 430 -13.80 -15.34 28.00
C GLY A 430 -15.20 -14.87 28.40
N TYR A 431 -16.05 -14.51 27.44
CA TYR A 431 -17.43 -14.13 27.74
C TYR A 431 -18.41 -15.31 27.73
N LEU A 432 -18.13 -16.37 26.95
CA LEU A 432 -18.95 -17.59 26.97
C LEU A 432 -18.42 -18.62 27.98
N ASP A 433 -17.10 -18.73 28.16
CA ASP A 433 -16.52 -19.60 29.21
C ASP A 433 -16.80 -19.05 30.61
N GLY A 434 -16.79 -17.73 30.79
CA GLY A 434 -17.17 -17.11 32.08
C GLY A 434 -18.64 -17.36 32.44
N GLN A 435 -19.53 -17.46 31.44
CA GLN A 435 -20.95 -17.76 31.68
C GLN A 435 -21.25 -19.26 31.80
N LEU A 436 -20.50 -20.14 31.13
CA LEU A 436 -20.63 -21.58 31.33
C LEU A 436 -20.03 -22.02 32.68
N SER A 437 -18.93 -21.41 33.12
CA SER A 437 -18.36 -21.64 34.45
C SER A 437 -19.27 -21.10 35.56
N GLN A 438 -19.85 -19.90 35.41
CA GLN A 438 -20.80 -19.37 36.40
C GLN A 438 -22.14 -20.11 36.41
N ARG A 439 -22.56 -20.69 35.28
CA ARG A 439 -23.79 -21.52 35.22
C ARG A 439 -23.57 -22.93 35.76
N SER A 440 -22.33 -23.45 35.70
CA SER A 440 -21.91 -24.69 36.36
C SER A 440 -21.83 -24.53 37.88
N GLU A 441 -21.37 -23.40 38.39
CA GLU A 441 -21.30 -23.12 39.84
C GLU A 441 -22.67 -22.77 40.42
N ALA A 442 -23.53 -22.07 39.66
CA ALA A 442 -24.88 -21.75 40.12
C ALA A 442 -25.88 -22.93 40.04
N SER A 443 -25.52 -24.04 39.38
CA SER A 443 -26.33 -25.26 39.34
C SER A 443 -25.88 -26.34 40.35
N SER A 444 -24.77 -26.15 41.06
CA SER A 444 -24.29 -27.11 42.07
C SER A 444 -24.78 -26.80 43.51
N ASP A 445 -25.45 -25.67 43.73
CA ASP A 445 -25.93 -25.25 45.06
C ASP A 445 -27.38 -25.71 45.34
N GLY A 446 -27.84 -26.79 44.69
CA GLY A 446 -29.23 -27.26 44.80
C GLY A 446 -29.42 -28.78 44.73
N GLU A 447 -28.39 -29.58 44.94
CA GLU A 447 -28.55 -31.02 45.20
C GLU A 447 -28.65 -31.23 46.71
N GLU A 448 -29.88 -31.41 47.20
CA GLU A 448 -30.16 -31.91 48.54
C GLU A 448 -29.47 -33.28 48.71
N ASP A 449 -28.65 -33.39 49.76
CA ASP A 449 -28.03 -34.62 50.23
C ASP A 449 -29.10 -35.74 50.36
N PHE A 450 -29.06 -36.69 49.43
CA PHE A 450 -29.79 -37.95 49.55
C PHE A 450 -28.92 -38.93 50.34
N ASP A 451 -29.32 -39.18 51.59
CA ASP A 451 -28.68 -40.09 52.55
C ASP A 451 -28.83 -41.56 52.09
N PRO A 452 -27.74 -42.29 51.75
CA PRO A 452 -27.85 -43.62 51.16
C PRO A 452 -27.94 -44.79 52.17
N ASP A 453 -28.17 -44.53 53.46
CA ASP A 453 -28.18 -45.58 54.50
C ASP A 453 -29.56 -46.25 54.75
N ASP A 454 -30.60 -45.91 53.98
CA ASP A 454 -31.88 -46.63 54.01
C ASP A 454 -31.97 -47.68 52.90
N ALA A 455 -31.58 -48.92 53.26
CA ALA A 455 -32.12 -50.24 52.86
C ALA A 455 -32.64 -50.44 51.41
N GLU A 456 -32.30 -51.48 50.65
CA GLU A 456 -32.34 -52.89 51.05
C GLU A 456 -31.68 -53.76 49.95
N VAL A 457 -31.04 -54.83 50.40
CA VAL A 457 -30.35 -55.84 49.58
C VAL A 457 -31.38 -56.69 48.83
N VAL A 458 -31.35 -56.70 47.49
CA VAL A 458 -31.80 -57.86 46.70
C VAL A 458 -30.80 -58.14 45.60
N SER A 459 -30.20 -59.33 45.72
CA SER A 459 -29.29 -59.97 44.79
C SER A 459 -30.01 -60.58 43.60
N ASN A 460 -29.35 -60.54 42.43
CA ASN A 460 -29.34 -61.49 41.30
C ASN A 460 -28.90 -60.67 40.07
N GLY A 461 -27.84 -60.95 39.33
CA GLY A 461 -27.28 -62.23 38.93
C GLY A 461 -27.21 -62.22 37.40
N SER A 462 -25.99 -62.10 36.86
CA SER A 462 -25.52 -62.51 35.51
C SER A 462 -26.50 -62.54 34.33
N VAL A 463 -26.20 -61.82 33.25
CA VAL A 463 -25.42 -62.26 32.05
C VAL A 463 -24.93 -61.02 31.32
#